data_AF-A0A1Y1QPF5-F1
#
_entry.id   AF-A0A1Y1QPF5-F1
#
_cell.length_a   1.000
_cell.length_b   1.000
_cell.length_c   1.000
_cell.angle_alpha   90.00
_cell.angle_beta   90.00
_cell.angle_gamma   90.00
#
_symmetry.space_group_name_H-M   'P 1'
#
loop_
_entity.id
_entity.type
_entity.pdbx_description
1 polymer ?
#
loop_
_entity_poly.entity_id
_entity_poly.type
_entity_poly.pdbx_seq_one_letter_code
_entity_poly.pdbx_strand_id
1 'polypeptide(L)'
;MTYAAGADLLVVKQVSTTTPAAGETFTYTIRYRCASITALYCAAPTITDTLPAPLKIVSYTPMGGSVADATLVGKTLTWRLATPPDGLPEGVPADGLAAGSTGILKVQVKFPTCNSAAPPAIVSNVAIAETGGIASTSTAPDVIVPVGIDAACPTPPPAPSVGFAKTGSADFVQPGGMERWSVSLAQQRHGVHGDRTRSGRNAGVRCRRYQYPETDELP
;
A
#
# COMPACT_ATOMS: atom_id res chain seq x y z
N MET A 1 21.36 14.34 8.95
CA MET A 1 20.21 14.90 9.69
C MET A 1 20.70 16.18 10.34
N THR A 2 20.03 17.30 10.09
CA THR A 2 20.43 18.59 10.64
C THR A 2 19.24 19.13 11.42
N TYR A 3 19.36 19.14 12.75
CA TYR A 3 18.40 19.80 13.62
C TYR A 3 18.86 21.25 13.81
N ALA A 4 17.95 22.22 13.78
CA ALA A 4 18.30 23.56 14.23
C ALA A 4 18.56 23.53 15.74
N ALA A 5 19.56 24.27 16.22
CA ALA A 5 19.77 24.44 17.65
C ALA A 5 18.51 25.06 18.28
N GLY A 6 17.92 24.38 19.27
CA GLY A 6 16.69 24.82 19.94
C GLY A 6 15.38 24.37 19.30
N ALA A 7 15.40 23.51 18.27
CA ALA A 7 14.16 22.90 17.78
C ALA A 7 13.64 21.85 18.80
N ASP A 8 12.51 22.14 19.45
CA ASP A 8 11.91 21.21 20.40
C ASP A 8 11.16 20.07 19.72
N LEU A 9 10.67 20.26 18.49
CA LEU A 9 10.05 19.20 17.70
C LEU A 9 11.07 18.58 16.75
N LEU A 10 11.49 17.36 17.05
CA LEU A 10 12.46 16.61 16.26
C LEU A 10 11.75 15.61 15.35
N VAL A 11 12.26 15.47 14.13
CA VAL A 11 11.77 14.48 13.16
C VAL A 11 12.87 13.68 12.51
N VAL A 12 12.57 12.42 12.22
CA VAL A 12 13.39 11.51 11.42
C VAL A 12 12.53 10.88 10.34
N LYS A 13 12.98 10.98 9.09
CA LYS A 13 12.30 10.45 7.92
C LYS A 13 13.07 9.29 7.32
N GLN A 14 12.36 8.24 6.97
CA GLN A 14 12.88 7.02 6.33
C GLN A 14 11.98 6.59 5.18
N VAL A 15 12.54 5.80 4.28
CA VAL A 15 11.82 5.18 3.16
C VAL A 15 11.96 3.66 3.24
N SER A 16 10.92 2.92 2.86
CA SER A 16 10.93 1.45 2.91
C SER A 16 11.75 0.79 1.80
N THR A 17 11.93 1.48 0.67
CA THR A 17 12.79 1.06 -0.45
C THR A 17 13.30 2.28 -1.19
N THR A 18 14.57 2.25 -1.60
CA THR A 18 15.19 3.31 -2.41
C THR A 18 15.13 2.98 -3.90
N THR A 19 14.66 1.79 -4.29
CA THR A 19 14.60 1.34 -5.70
C THR A 19 13.26 0.64 -5.98
N PRO A 20 12.12 1.35 -5.87
CA PRO A 20 10.81 0.78 -6.17
C PRO A 20 10.69 0.43 -7.66
N ALA A 21 10.00 -0.68 -7.96
CA ALA A 21 9.63 -1.05 -9.32
C ALA A 21 8.57 -0.09 -9.90
N ALA A 22 8.43 -0.10 -11.22
CA ALA A 22 7.40 0.68 -11.89
C ALA A 22 6.00 0.32 -11.37
N GLY A 23 5.25 1.33 -10.92
CA GLY A 23 3.91 1.17 -10.35
C GLY A 23 3.88 0.63 -8.91
N GLU A 24 5.02 0.34 -8.29
CA GLU A 24 5.11 -0.15 -6.91
C GLU A 24 4.62 0.91 -5.91
N THR A 25 3.95 0.45 -4.86
CA THR A 25 3.63 1.29 -3.69
C THR A 25 4.65 1.04 -2.60
N PHE A 26 5.23 2.10 -2.07
CA PHE A 26 6.17 2.06 -0.95
C PHE A 26 5.79 3.08 0.13
N THR A 27 6.48 3.08 1.27
CA THR A 27 6.11 3.90 2.43
C THR A 27 7.24 4.81 2.88
N TYR A 28 6.94 6.10 3.05
CA TYR A 28 7.73 7.00 3.89
C TYR A 28 7.24 6.92 5.33
N THR A 29 8.18 6.84 6.27
CA THR A 29 7.92 6.85 7.71
C THR A 29 8.59 8.06 8.34
N ILE A 30 7.81 8.93 8.97
CA ILE A 30 8.29 10.05 9.77
C ILE A 30 8.07 9.71 11.24
N ARG A 31 9.15 9.59 12.01
CA ARG A 31 9.09 9.53 13.46
C ARG A 31 9.28 10.92 14.01
N TYR A 32 8.45 11.32 14.97
CA TYR A 32 8.59 12.61 15.64
C TYR A 32 8.72 12.45 17.15
N ARG A 33 9.31 13.46 17.78
CA ARG A 33 9.40 13.60 19.24
C ARG A 33 9.31 15.07 19.63
N CYS A 34 8.45 15.39 20.60
CA CYS A 34 8.60 16.64 21.34
C CYS A 34 9.70 16.46 22.39
N ALA A 35 10.87 17.04 22.13
CA ALA A 35 12.10 16.92 22.90
C ALA A 35 12.41 18.17 23.75
N SER A 36 11.41 19.03 23.99
CA SER A 36 11.54 20.15 24.91
C SER A 36 12.02 19.67 26.29
N ILE A 37 13.04 20.35 26.81
CA ILE A 37 13.59 20.14 28.17
C ILE A 37 13.31 21.32 29.11
N THR A 38 12.92 22.48 28.56
CA THR A 38 12.68 23.72 29.31
C THR A 38 11.19 24.07 29.39
N ALA A 39 10.39 23.69 28.41
CA ALA A 39 8.93 23.84 28.40
C ALA A 39 8.21 22.50 28.59
N LEU A 40 7.00 22.55 29.16
CA LEU A 40 6.15 21.36 29.38
C LEU A 40 5.59 20.76 28.06
N TYR A 41 5.67 21.49 26.95
CA TYR A 41 5.08 21.09 25.67
C TYR A 41 5.76 21.79 24.48
N CYS A 42 5.56 21.22 23.29
CA CYS A 42 5.85 21.86 22.01
C CYS A 42 4.61 22.67 21.59
N ALA A 43 4.78 23.98 21.37
CA ALA A 43 3.69 24.90 21.04
C ALA A 43 3.28 24.78 19.56
N ALA A 44 1.98 24.62 19.33
CA ALA A 44 1.35 24.47 18.01
C ALA A 44 2.19 23.63 17.00
N PRO A 45 2.56 22.39 17.35
CA PRO A 45 3.51 21.62 16.57
C PRO A 45 2.90 21.17 15.24
N THR A 46 3.62 21.42 14.15
CA THR A 46 3.22 21.02 12.80
C THR A 46 4.32 20.19 12.14
N ILE A 47 3.93 19.24 11.29
CA ILE A 47 4.84 18.53 10.40
C ILE A 47 4.31 18.66 8.99
N THR A 48 5.15 19.11 8.07
CA THR A 48 4.86 19.28 6.65
C THR A 48 5.76 18.38 5.81
N ASP A 49 5.17 17.72 4.81
CA ASP A 49 5.86 16.84 3.87
C ASP A 49 5.32 17.09 2.45
N THR A 50 6.15 17.69 1.59
CA THR A 50 5.83 17.89 0.18
C THR A 50 6.41 16.77 -0.65
N LEU A 51 5.54 15.90 -1.17
CA LEU A 51 5.96 14.77 -1.97
C LEU A 51 6.48 15.25 -3.35
N PRO A 52 7.74 14.99 -3.70
CA PRO A 52 8.31 15.40 -5.00
C PRO A 52 7.63 14.67 -6.16
N ALA A 53 7.61 15.32 -7.33
CA ALA A 53 7.36 14.60 -8.57
C ALA A 53 8.47 13.57 -8.83
N PRO A 54 8.16 12.40 -9.41
CA PRO A 54 6.89 12.02 -10.03
C PRO A 54 5.92 11.26 -9.10
N LEU A 55 6.25 11.12 -7.81
CA LEU A 55 5.54 10.26 -6.87
C LEU A 55 4.09 10.72 -6.64
N LYS A 56 3.19 9.76 -6.36
CA LYS A 56 1.78 10.04 -6.05
C LYS A 56 1.44 9.54 -4.65
N ILE A 57 0.68 10.32 -3.88
CA ILE A 57 0.19 9.90 -2.57
C ILE A 57 -0.94 8.89 -2.78
N VAL A 58 -0.87 7.76 -2.07
CA VAL A 58 -1.90 6.71 -2.04
C VAL A 58 -2.71 6.82 -0.76
N SER A 59 -2.02 6.90 0.38
CA SER A 59 -2.63 7.05 1.69
C SER A 59 -1.65 7.70 2.66
N TYR A 60 -2.15 8.20 3.78
CA TYR A 60 -1.34 8.82 4.82
C TYR A 60 -1.99 8.65 6.19
N THR A 61 -1.22 8.86 7.27
CA THR A 61 -1.74 8.81 8.65
C THR A 61 -2.89 9.83 8.83
N PRO A 62 -4.12 9.38 9.14
CA PRO A 62 -5.24 10.27 9.41
C PRO A 62 -5.16 10.86 10.83
N MET A 63 -6.16 11.64 11.21
CA MET A 63 -6.33 12.15 12.58
C MET A 63 -6.49 11.01 13.60
N GLY A 64 -6.08 11.28 14.84
CA GLY A 64 -6.18 10.35 15.97
C GLY A 64 -4.91 10.28 16.80
N GLY A 65 -5.03 9.83 18.05
CA GLY A 65 -3.92 9.93 19.01
C GLY A 65 -3.41 11.36 19.07
N SER A 66 -2.09 11.55 19.00
CA SER A 66 -1.49 12.90 19.02
C SER A 66 -1.58 13.69 17.70
N VAL A 67 -2.32 13.19 16.70
CA VAL A 67 -2.56 13.89 15.43
C VAL A 67 -3.93 14.57 15.51
N ALA A 68 -3.92 15.88 15.75
CA ALA A 68 -5.11 16.69 15.94
C ALA A 68 -5.77 17.09 14.61
N ASP A 69 -5.00 17.17 13.53
CA ASP A 69 -5.49 17.46 12.18
C ASP A 69 -4.51 16.95 11.12
N ALA A 70 -5.02 16.58 9.95
CA ALA A 70 -4.22 16.10 8.83
C ALA A 70 -4.82 16.60 7.50
N THR A 71 -4.11 17.49 6.82
CA THR A 71 -4.57 18.11 5.57
C THR A 71 -3.67 17.72 4.40
N LEU A 72 -4.28 17.56 3.23
CA LEU A 72 -3.59 17.34 1.96
C LEU A 72 -3.99 18.44 0.98
N VAL A 73 -3.02 19.26 0.57
CA VAL A 73 -3.20 20.27 -0.48
C VAL A 73 -2.21 19.99 -1.60
N GLY A 74 -2.72 19.56 -2.76
CA GLY A 74 -1.88 19.11 -3.87
C GLY A 74 -1.05 17.88 -3.51
N LYS A 75 0.27 18.07 -3.32
CA LYS A 75 1.22 17.03 -2.88
C LYS A 75 1.81 17.29 -1.50
N THR A 76 1.33 18.32 -0.81
CA THR A 76 1.82 18.71 0.51
C THR A 76 0.87 18.19 1.57
N LEU A 77 1.39 17.32 2.42
CA LEU A 77 0.74 16.86 3.65
C LEU A 77 1.15 17.76 4.79
N THR A 78 0.19 18.18 5.62
CA THR A 78 0.44 18.89 6.86
C THR A 78 -0.32 18.22 7.99
N TRP A 79 0.40 17.81 9.03
CA TRP A 79 -0.18 17.31 10.28
C TRP A 79 -0.02 18.35 11.36
N ARG A 80 -1.11 18.67 12.06
CA ARG A 80 -1.06 19.39 13.33
C ARG A 80 -1.07 18.36 14.45
N LEU A 81 -0.11 18.46 15.35
CA LEU A 81 0.00 17.56 16.49
C LEU A 81 -0.54 18.27 17.75
N ALA A 82 -1.17 17.52 18.63
CA ALA A 82 -1.55 17.98 19.97
C ALA A 82 -1.74 16.77 20.89
N THR A 83 -1.64 16.98 22.19
CA THR A 83 -2.02 15.93 23.14
C THR A 83 -3.54 15.80 23.21
N PRO A 84 -4.10 14.57 23.14
CA PRO A 84 -5.53 14.34 23.30
C PRO A 84 -6.09 14.95 24.60
N PRO A 85 -7.31 15.51 24.61
CA PRO A 85 -7.90 16.13 25.80
C PRO A 85 -8.02 15.20 27.01
N ASP A 86 -8.24 13.91 26.78
CA ASP A 86 -8.35 12.87 27.80
C ASP A 86 -6.99 12.49 28.44
N GLY A 87 -5.89 12.84 27.79
CA GLY A 87 -4.52 12.61 28.26
C GLY A 87 -3.69 13.88 28.47
N LEU A 88 -4.34 15.05 28.55
CA LEU A 88 -3.67 16.34 28.61
C LEU A 88 -3.10 16.60 30.02
N PRO A 89 -1.77 16.71 30.20
CA PRO A 89 -1.19 17.05 31.50
C PRO A 89 -1.58 18.47 31.93
N GLU A 90 -1.65 18.70 33.24
CA GLU A 90 -1.89 20.03 33.79
C GLU A 90 -0.83 21.03 33.28
N GLY A 91 -1.28 22.22 32.87
CA GLY A 91 -0.42 23.28 32.33
C GLY A 91 -0.03 23.13 30.86
N VAL A 92 -0.46 22.05 30.18
CA VAL A 92 -0.34 21.93 28.71
C VAL A 92 -1.61 22.48 28.06
N PRO A 93 -1.52 23.43 27.11
CA PRO A 93 -2.69 23.95 26.40
C PRO A 93 -3.24 22.91 25.41
N ALA A 94 -4.51 23.05 25.02
CA ALA A 94 -5.20 22.07 24.15
C ALA A 94 -4.58 21.90 22.75
N ASP A 95 -3.80 22.86 22.28
CA ASP A 95 -3.05 22.83 21.03
C ASP A 95 -1.56 22.48 21.23
N GLY A 96 -1.15 22.21 22.46
CA GLY A 96 0.19 21.79 22.82
C GLY A 96 0.38 20.28 22.67
N LEU A 97 1.57 19.87 22.25
CA LEU A 97 2.00 18.48 22.34
C LEU A 97 2.91 18.32 23.56
N ALA A 98 2.48 17.57 24.57
CA ALA A 98 3.22 17.38 25.80
C ALA A 98 4.67 16.93 25.55
N ALA A 99 5.61 17.50 26.31
CA ALA A 99 7.02 17.16 26.24
C ALA A 99 7.22 15.65 26.46
N GLY A 100 8.14 15.05 25.69
CA GLY A 100 8.36 13.60 25.68
C GLY A 100 7.42 12.82 24.75
N SER A 101 6.35 13.43 24.23
CA SER A 101 5.46 12.75 23.28
C SER A 101 6.22 12.32 22.02
N THR A 102 5.93 11.11 21.54
CA THR A 102 6.49 10.54 20.31
C THR A 102 5.39 9.97 19.44
N GLY A 103 5.62 9.90 18.14
CA GLY A 103 4.71 9.19 17.25
C GLY A 103 5.31 8.88 15.89
N ILE A 104 4.48 8.24 15.06
CA ILE A 104 4.84 7.79 13.72
C ILE A 104 3.77 8.24 12.74
N LEU A 105 4.19 8.95 11.71
CA LEU A 105 3.40 9.27 10.55
C LEU A 105 3.88 8.40 9.38
N LYS A 106 2.94 7.82 8.64
CA LYS A 106 3.22 7.02 7.45
C LYS A 106 2.57 7.70 6.25
N VAL A 107 3.28 7.67 5.13
CA VAL A 107 2.77 8.10 3.82
C VAL A 107 3.03 6.98 2.84
N GLN A 108 1.98 6.34 2.36
CA GLN A 108 2.09 5.39 1.26
C GLN A 108 2.06 6.17 -0.05
N VAL A 109 3.02 5.88 -0.91
CA VAL A 109 3.22 6.56 -2.17
C VAL A 109 3.40 5.55 -3.29
N LYS A 110 2.91 5.90 -4.47
CA LYS A 110 3.02 5.08 -5.67
C LYS A 110 4.10 5.64 -6.58
N PHE A 111 5.01 4.77 -6.99
CA PHE A 111 6.02 5.03 -8.00
C PHE A 111 5.38 5.04 -9.39
N PRO A 112 5.88 5.83 -10.36
CA PRO A 112 5.30 5.88 -11.69
C PRO A 112 5.28 4.53 -12.39
N THR A 113 4.29 4.31 -13.25
CA THR A 113 4.24 3.15 -14.15
C THR A 113 5.19 3.35 -15.32
N CYS A 114 5.47 2.29 -16.07
CA CYS A 114 6.22 2.43 -17.33
C CYS A 114 5.45 3.28 -18.35
N ASN A 115 6.15 3.80 -19.35
CA ASN A 115 5.71 4.89 -20.24
C ASN A 115 5.44 6.23 -19.53
N SER A 116 6.00 6.44 -18.34
CA SER A 116 5.93 7.76 -17.71
C SER A 116 6.99 8.68 -18.30
N ALA A 117 6.69 9.99 -18.39
CA ALA A 117 7.68 11.00 -18.78
C ALA A 117 8.94 10.87 -17.91
N ALA A 118 10.13 10.97 -18.52
CA ALA A 118 11.42 10.74 -17.89
C ALA A 118 11.53 11.47 -16.54
N PRO A 119 11.47 10.77 -15.40
CA PRO A 119 11.58 11.43 -14.11
C PRO A 119 13.03 11.79 -13.80
N PRO A 120 13.26 12.65 -12.80
CA PRO A 120 14.61 12.87 -12.32
C PRO A 120 15.21 11.54 -11.83
N ALA A 121 16.48 11.28 -12.15
CA ALA A 121 17.17 10.04 -11.79
C ALA A 121 17.20 9.79 -10.26
N ILE A 122 17.08 10.85 -9.48
CA ILE A 122 17.09 10.85 -8.02
C ILE A 122 15.92 11.70 -7.53
N VAL A 123 15.16 11.15 -6.58
CA VAL A 123 14.02 11.81 -5.95
C VAL A 123 14.30 11.91 -4.46
N SER A 124 14.51 13.13 -3.97
CA SER A 124 14.73 13.42 -2.56
C SER A 124 13.45 13.95 -1.91
N ASN A 125 13.12 13.45 -0.74
CA ASN A 125 11.92 13.85 0.00
C ASN A 125 12.28 14.37 1.40
N VAL A 126 11.81 15.56 1.74
CA VAL A 126 12.13 16.27 2.99
C VAL A 126 10.86 16.46 3.81
N ALA A 127 10.91 16.13 5.10
CA ALA A 127 9.90 16.54 6.07
C ALA A 127 10.44 17.72 6.89
N ILE A 128 9.57 18.68 7.16
CA ILE A 128 9.84 19.86 7.97
C ILE A 128 8.90 19.79 9.18
N ALA A 129 9.43 19.98 10.37
CA ALA A 129 8.67 20.00 11.60
C ALA A 129 8.90 21.32 12.30
N GLU A 130 7.84 21.98 12.73
CA GLU A 130 7.90 23.32 13.29
C GLU A 130 7.17 23.38 14.63
N THR A 131 7.75 24.11 15.58
CA THR A 131 7.11 24.44 16.84
C THR A 131 7.68 25.76 17.37
N GLY A 132 6.83 26.64 17.89
CA GLY A 132 7.27 27.94 18.41
C GLY A 132 8.05 28.81 17.40
N GLY A 133 7.86 28.58 16.09
CA GLY A 133 8.58 29.26 15.01
C GLY A 133 9.97 28.69 14.69
N ILE A 134 10.40 27.60 15.32
CA ILE A 134 11.68 26.93 15.03
C ILE A 134 11.42 25.64 14.26
N ALA A 135 12.19 25.43 13.18
CA ALA A 135 12.07 24.29 12.30
C ALA A 135 13.18 23.24 12.52
N SER A 136 12.80 21.97 12.45
CA SER A 136 13.67 20.81 12.28
C SER A 136 13.38 20.17 10.92
N THR A 137 14.40 19.72 10.20
CA THR A 137 14.21 19.05 8.91
C THR A 137 14.82 17.66 8.90
N SER A 138 14.17 16.74 8.18
CA SER A 138 14.71 15.42 7.91
C SER A 138 14.46 15.01 6.47
N THR A 139 15.54 14.74 5.76
CA THR A 139 15.55 14.15 4.42
C THR A 139 15.58 12.63 4.54
N ALA A 140 14.69 11.94 3.82
CA ALA A 140 14.76 10.49 3.67
C ALA A 140 15.95 10.09 2.79
N PRO A 141 16.43 8.82 2.84
CA PRO A 141 17.29 8.31 1.79
C PRO A 141 16.64 8.51 0.42
N ASP A 142 17.47 8.88 -0.55
CA ASP A 142 17.02 9.18 -1.90
C ASP A 142 16.43 7.95 -2.59
N VAL A 143 15.32 8.16 -3.29
CA VAL A 143 14.73 7.15 -4.17
C VAL A 143 15.37 7.29 -5.54
N ILE A 144 16.03 6.22 -5.98
CA ILE A 144 16.64 6.10 -7.30
C ILE A 144 15.55 5.71 -8.28
N VAL A 145 15.50 6.44 -9.39
CA VAL A 145 14.63 6.12 -10.50
C VAL A 145 15.38 5.20 -11.46
N PRO A 146 14.92 3.94 -11.65
CA PRO A 146 15.55 3.05 -12.59
C PRO A 146 15.50 3.64 -14.01
N VAL A 147 16.59 3.49 -14.75
CA VAL A 147 16.62 3.78 -16.19
C VAL A 147 15.58 2.90 -16.91
N GLY A 148 14.87 3.45 -17.89
CA GLY A 148 13.94 2.67 -18.73
C GLY A 148 12.47 2.64 -18.27
N ILE A 149 12.04 3.44 -17.28
CA ILE A 149 10.61 3.58 -16.97
C ILE A 149 9.83 4.42 -18.00
N ASP A 150 10.54 5.07 -18.92
CA ASP A 150 10.01 5.64 -20.15
C ASP A 150 9.73 4.58 -21.22
N ALA A 151 10.31 3.39 -21.11
CA ALA A 151 10.04 2.28 -22.02
C ALA A 151 8.65 1.64 -21.76
N ALA A 152 8.15 0.96 -22.79
CA ALA A 152 6.91 0.20 -22.71
C ALA A 152 6.98 -0.84 -21.59
N CYS A 153 5.91 -0.93 -20.79
CA CYS A 153 5.80 -2.01 -19.83
C CYS A 153 5.94 -3.35 -20.55
N PRO A 154 6.64 -4.33 -19.95
CA PRO A 154 6.68 -5.67 -20.51
C PRO A 154 5.25 -6.14 -20.73
N THR A 155 4.94 -6.62 -21.94
CA THR A 155 3.62 -7.15 -22.24
C THR A 155 3.32 -8.27 -21.25
N PRO A 156 2.13 -8.32 -20.64
CA PRO A 156 1.73 -9.44 -19.82
C PRO A 156 2.01 -10.75 -20.58
N PRO A 157 2.45 -11.82 -19.90
CA PRO A 157 2.56 -13.12 -20.54
C PRO A 157 1.26 -13.44 -21.28
N PRO A 158 1.32 -14.04 -22.48
CA PRO A 158 0.11 -14.50 -23.15
C PRO A 158 -0.70 -15.33 -22.16
N ALA A 159 -2.00 -15.07 -22.06
CA ALA A 159 -2.87 -15.92 -21.26
C ALA A 159 -2.58 -17.38 -21.63
N PRO A 160 -2.48 -18.30 -20.66
CA PRO A 160 -2.25 -19.71 -20.98
C PRO A 160 -3.28 -20.12 -22.02
N SER A 161 -2.80 -20.70 -23.13
CA SER A 161 -3.67 -21.15 -24.22
C SER A 161 -4.82 -21.95 -23.61
N VAL A 162 -6.06 -21.54 -23.90
CA VAL A 162 -7.27 -22.07 -23.29
C VAL A 162 -7.44 -23.55 -23.68
N GLY A 163 -6.76 -24.45 -22.99
CA GLY A 163 -6.96 -25.90 -23.09
C GLY A 163 -8.08 -26.37 -22.16
N PHE A 164 -8.43 -25.54 -21.17
CA PHE A 164 -9.42 -25.86 -20.15
C PHE A 164 -10.24 -24.61 -19.86
N ALA A 165 -11.53 -24.65 -20.21
CA ALA A 165 -12.50 -23.67 -19.74
C ALA A 165 -13.40 -24.34 -18.71
N LYS A 166 -13.43 -23.78 -17.49
CA LYS A 166 -14.42 -24.11 -16.46
C LYS A 166 -15.55 -23.11 -16.58
N THR A 167 -16.71 -23.56 -17.03
CA THR A 167 -17.96 -22.79 -16.96
C THR A 167 -18.76 -23.27 -15.75
N GLY A 168 -19.11 -22.33 -14.87
CA GLY A 168 -20.01 -22.52 -13.74
C GLY A 168 -21.25 -21.65 -13.92
N SER A 169 -22.39 -22.07 -13.36
CA SER A 169 -23.68 -21.38 -13.54
C SER A 169 -24.04 -20.42 -12.40
N ALA A 170 -23.11 -20.04 -11.53
CA ALA A 170 -23.41 -19.13 -10.43
C ALA A 170 -22.24 -18.18 -10.15
N ASP A 171 -22.53 -16.87 -10.07
CA ASP A 171 -21.62 -15.84 -9.59
C ASP A 171 -21.48 -15.86 -8.05
N PHE A 172 -22.28 -16.68 -7.35
CA PHE A 172 -22.30 -16.78 -5.89
C PHE A 172 -22.65 -18.20 -5.40
N VAL A 173 -21.83 -18.76 -4.50
CA VAL A 173 -22.02 -20.10 -3.91
C VAL A 173 -22.76 -19.98 -2.58
N GLN A 174 -23.97 -20.52 -2.46
CA GLN A 174 -24.68 -20.58 -1.17
C GLN A 174 -24.32 -21.85 -0.37
N PRO A 175 -24.22 -21.78 0.98
CA PRO A 175 -23.99 -22.96 1.80
C PRO A 175 -25.09 -24.02 1.60
N GLY A 176 -24.70 -25.23 1.17
CA GLY A 176 -25.61 -26.34 0.91
C GLY A 176 -26.06 -26.50 -0.56
N GLY A 177 -25.68 -25.59 -1.46
CA GLY A 177 -25.94 -25.72 -2.89
C GLY A 177 -24.97 -26.67 -3.60
N MET A 178 -25.47 -27.61 -4.40
CA MET A 178 -24.63 -28.39 -5.30
C MET A 178 -24.38 -27.60 -6.60
N GLU A 179 -23.12 -27.24 -6.86
CA GLU A 179 -22.75 -26.61 -8.11
C GLU A 179 -22.48 -27.64 -9.22
N ARG A 180 -23.06 -27.41 -10.39
CA ARG A 180 -22.63 -28.06 -11.63
C ARG A 180 -21.55 -27.20 -12.27
N TRP A 181 -20.34 -27.75 -12.35
CA TRP A 181 -19.30 -27.26 -13.22
C TRP A 181 -19.12 -28.22 -14.40
N SER A 182 -18.93 -27.65 -15.59
CA SER A 182 -18.49 -28.41 -16.76
C SER A 182 -17.08 -28.01 -17.13
N VAL A 183 -16.23 -29.00 -17.39
CA VAL A 183 -14.93 -28.78 -18.04
C VAL A 183 -15.11 -29.13 -19.51
N SER A 184 -14.80 -28.17 -20.38
CA SER A 184 -14.74 -28.42 -21.82
C SER A 184 -13.30 -28.49 -22.27
N LEU A 185 -12.99 -29.50 -23.10
CA LEU A 185 -11.72 -29.62 -23.80
C LEU A 185 -11.88 -28.95 -25.17
N ALA A 186 -10.93 -28.10 -25.54
CA ALA A 186 -10.88 -27.54 -26.89
C ALA A 186 -10.60 -28.68 -27.88
N GLN A 187 -11.56 -29.00 -28.74
CA GLN A 187 -11.43 -30.02 -29.76
C GLN A 187 -10.40 -29.53 -30.79
N GLN A 188 -9.18 -30.08 -30.76
CA GLN A 188 -8.17 -29.79 -31.78
C GLN A 188 -8.70 -30.23 -33.14
N ARG A 189 -8.97 -29.26 -34.02
CA ARG A 189 -9.31 -29.51 -35.43
C ARG A 189 -8.05 -29.99 -36.15
N HIS A 190 -7.81 -31.30 -36.16
CA HIS A 190 -7.00 -31.92 -37.20
C HIS A 190 -7.86 -32.06 -38.45
N GLY A 191 -7.65 -31.19 -39.44
CA GLY A 191 -8.21 -31.38 -40.77
C GLY A 191 -7.44 -32.48 -41.49
N VAL A 192 -8.09 -33.62 -41.76
CA VAL A 192 -7.86 -34.42 -42.97
C VAL A 192 -9.19 -35.06 -43.40
N HIS A 193 -9.45 -34.89 -44.68
CA HIS A 193 -10.48 -35.42 -45.57
C HIS A 193 -10.81 -36.91 -45.40
N GLY A 194 -12.10 -37.29 -45.41
CA GLY A 194 -12.53 -38.69 -45.54
C GLY A 194 -13.91 -39.01 -44.98
N ASP A 195 -14.86 -39.25 -45.88
CA ASP A 195 -16.26 -39.62 -45.71
C ASP A 195 -16.49 -40.91 -44.85
N ARG A 196 -17.33 -40.83 -43.82
CA ARG A 196 -18.34 -41.85 -43.42
C ARG A 196 -19.07 -41.47 -42.12
N THR A 197 -20.38 -41.48 -42.21
CA THR A 197 -21.36 -41.45 -41.12
C THR A 197 -21.08 -42.51 -40.04
N ARG A 198 -20.91 -42.11 -38.78
CA ARG A 198 -21.33 -42.95 -37.63
C ARG A 198 -21.70 -42.15 -36.40
N SER A 199 -22.95 -42.35 -36.00
CA SER A 199 -23.64 -41.88 -34.80
C SER A 199 -22.93 -42.30 -33.50
N GLY A 200 -22.83 -41.33 -32.57
CA GLY A 200 -23.09 -41.50 -31.14
C GLY A 200 -22.05 -42.20 -30.26
N ARG A 201 -21.40 -41.43 -29.38
CA ARG A 201 -21.40 -41.64 -27.90
C ARG A 201 -20.61 -40.55 -27.17
N ASN A 202 -21.32 -39.71 -26.40
CA ASN A 202 -20.72 -38.91 -25.33
C ASN A 202 -20.29 -39.86 -24.21
N ALA A 203 -18.99 -40.03 -24.01
CA ALA A 203 -18.45 -40.72 -22.85
C ALA A 203 -18.52 -39.78 -21.64
N GLY A 204 -19.65 -39.81 -20.92
CA GLY A 204 -19.77 -39.16 -19.62
C GLY A 204 -18.93 -39.89 -18.59
N VAL A 205 -17.79 -39.31 -18.20
CA VAL A 205 -16.99 -39.82 -17.08
C VAL A 205 -17.68 -39.41 -15.78
N ARG A 206 -18.30 -40.38 -15.08
CA ARG A 206 -18.82 -40.21 -13.72
C ARG A 206 -17.69 -40.50 -12.73
N CYS A 207 -17.08 -39.47 -12.16
CA CYS A 207 -16.26 -39.65 -10.96
C CYS A 207 -17.20 -39.80 -9.76
N ARG A 208 -17.37 -41.03 -9.25
CA ARG A 208 -17.91 -41.26 -7.91
C ARG A 208 -16.81 -40.89 -6.91
N ARG A 209 -17.17 -40.06 -5.92
CA ARG A 209 -16.31 -39.80 -4.76
C ARG A 209 -16.20 -41.09 -3.95
N TYR A 210 -14.99 -41.51 -3.60
CA TYR A 210 -14.76 -42.51 -2.57
C TYR A 210 -15.28 -41.92 -1.24
N GLN A 211 -16.32 -42.54 -0.68
CA GLN A 211 -16.68 -42.37 0.73
C GLN A 211 -15.69 -43.20 1.55
N TYR A 212 -14.98 -42.55 2.47
CA TYR A 212 -14.31 -43.26 3.55
C TYR A 212 -15.37 -43.88 4.45
N PRO A 213 -15.26 -45.16 4.84
CA PRO A 213 -16.11 -45.73 5.86
C PRO A 213 -15.79 -45.10 7.22
N GLU A 214 -16.84 -44.58 7.83
CA GLU A 214 -16.91 -44.12 9.22
C GLU A 214 -16.81 -45.37 10.12
N THR A 215 -15.78 -45.43 10.97
CA THR A 215 -15.64 -46.46 12.01
C THR A 215 -15.94 -45.85 13.37
N ASP A 216 -17.20 -45.94 13.77
CA ASP A 216 -17.63 -46.17 15.17
C ASP A 216 -17.53 -47.70 15.41
N GLU A 217 -17.20 -48.31 16.55
CA GLU A 217 -17.01 -47.92 17.96
C GLU A 217 -16.30 -49.10 18.69
N LEU A 218 -15.51 -48.80 19.73
CA LEU A 218 -15.32 -49.54 21.01
C LEU A 218 -14.65 -50.95 21.00
N PRO A 219 -13.96 -51.38 22.09
CA PRO A 219 -14.36 -51.36 23.52
C PRO A 219 -13.67 -50.34 24.43
#